data_AF-A0AAJ7E9Y6-F1
#
_entry.id   AF-A0AAJ7E9Y6-F1
#
_cell.length_a   1.000
_cell.length_b   1.000
_cell.length_c   1.000
_cell.angle_alpha   90.00
_cell.angle_beta   90.00
_cell.angle_gamma   90.00
#
_symmetry.space_group_name_H-M   'P 1'
#
loop_
_entity.id
_entity.type
_entity.pdbx_description
1 polymer ?
#
loop_
_entity_poly.entity_id
_entity_poly.type
_entity_poly.pdbx_seq_one_letter_code
_entity_poly.pdbx_strand_id
1 'polypeptide(L)'
;MKPCCVLFLHVFLAINIHITSQCPYSNQDAKAAYKSGEIHDQSPPITLATIKRKLKETMIFDYEDPTLNDREKKELSKLFDAVEIMTTSRARQPFNVQNMFSSLRLVERAVKKQLKEGQISESLASKFKWDKLTNRQKRDKPMYYLDKRTNMRIFNTMP
;
A
#
# COMPACT_ATOMS: atom_id res chain seq x y z
N MET A 1 -23.91 -7.65 53.84
CA MET A 1 -23.51 -7.14 52.51
C MET A 1 -22.03 -7.43 52.33
N LYS A 2 -21.66 -8.15 51.26
CA LYS A 2 -20.43 -8.96 51.20
C LYS A 2 -19.18 -8.11 50.88
N PRO A 3 -18.14 -8.07 51.75
CA PRO A 3 -16.89 -7.35 51.52
C PRO A 3 -15.92 -8.06 50.54
N CYS A 4 -16.35 -9.17 49.92
CA CYS A 4 -15.50 -10.01 49.07
C CYS A 4 -15.15 -9.37 47.71
N CYS A 5 -16.03 -8.55 47.13
CA CYS A 5 -15.82 -8.05 45.77
C CYS A 5 -14.71 -6.98 45.66
N VAL A 6 -14.43 -6.23 46.72
CA VAL A 6 -13.43 -5.15 46.71
C VAL A 6 -12.01 -5.70 46.72
N LEU A 7 -11.78 -6.82 47.42
CA LEU A 7 -10.47 -7.48 47.48
C LEU A 7 -10.01 -7.98 46.10
N PHE A 8 -10.91 -8.56 45.30
CA PHE A 8 -10.54 -9.06 43.96
C PHE A 8 -10.09 -7.92 43.04
N LEU A 9 -10.74 -6.76 43.10
CA LEU A 9 -10.41 -5.59 42.28
C LEU A 9 -9.00 -5.06 42.59
N HIS A 10 -8.61 -5.01 43.88
CA HIS A 10 -7.26 -4.60 44.28
C HIS A 10 -6.19 -5.61 43.85
N VAL A 11 -6.50 -6.92 43.89
CA VAL A 11 -5.56 -7.96 43.43
C VAL A 11 -5.33 -7.87 41.93
N PHE A 12 -6.37 -7.67 41.11
CA PHE A 12 -6.22 -7.50 39.66
C PHE A 12 -5.44 -6.23 39.28
N LEU A 13 -5.63 -5.13 40.02
CA LEU A 13 -4.88 -3.90 39.79
C LEU A 13 -3.40 -4.09 40.13
N ALA A 14 -3.10 -4.73 41.26
CA ALA A 14 -1.72 -5.00 41.69
C ALA A 14 -0.97 -5.93 40.72
N ILE A 15 -1.64 -6.97 40.20
CA ILE A 15 -1.06 -7.88 39.21
C ILE A 15 -0.74 -7.15 37.89
N ASN A 16 -1.65 -6.30 37.41
CA ASN A 16 -1.40 -5.54 36.17
C ASN A 16 -0.24 -4.54 36.31
N ILE A 17 -0.10 -3.88 37.47
CA ILE A 17 1.03 -2.98 37.75
C ILE A 17 2.35 -3.77 37.87
N HIS A 18 2.31 -4.98 38.41
CA HIS A 18 3.49 -5.82 38.50
C HIS A 18 3.94 -6.34 37.11
N ILE A 19 3.00 -6.72 36.25
CA ILE A 19 3.29 -7.15 34.88
C ILE A 19 3.87 -6.01 34.05
N THR A 20 3.36 -4.77 34.18
CA THR A 20 3.90 -3.63 33.43
C THR A 20 5.25 -3.15 33.94
N SER A 21 5.55 -3.32 35.23
CA SER A 21 6.86 -2.97 35.81
C SER A 21 7.95 -4.03 35.59
N GLN A 22 7.58 -5.25 35.18
CA GLN A 22 8.52 -6.30 34.79
C GLN A 22 8.91 -6.30 33.31
N CYS A 23 8.40 -5.37 32.50
CA CYS A 23 8.92 -5.18 31.14
C CYS A 23 10.36 -4.64 31.22
N PRO A 24 11.38 -5.39 30.78
CA PRO A 24 12.74 -4.86 30.77
C PRO A 24 12.80 -3.78 29.69
N TYR A 25 13.05 -2.55 30.12
CA TYR A 25 13.40 -1.43 29.23
C TYR A 25 14.78 -1.72 28.63
N SER A 26 14.83 -2.60 27.63
CA SER A 26 16.04 -2.88 26.85
C SER A 26 16.18 -1.79 25.79
N ASN A 27 16.74 -0.66 26.20
CA ASN A 27 17.51 0.21 25.31
C ASN A 27 18.82 -0.53 25.01
N GLN A 28 18.79 -1.46 24.07
CA GLN A 28 19.99 -2.02 23.46
C GLN A 28 19.81 -2.13 21.95
N ASP A 29 20.65 -1.36 21.27
CA ASP A 29 21.11 -1.49 19.90
C ASP A 29 21.03 -2.92 19.35
N ALA A 30 19.91 -3.25 18.70
CA ALA A 30 19.82 -4.40 17.81
C ALA A 30 20.46 -4.04 16.47
N LYS A 31 21.80 -4.07 16.50
CA LYS A 31 22.73 -4.07 15.38
C LYS A 31 22.33 -5.14 14.35
N ALA A 32 21.63 -4.77 13.29
CA ALA A 32 21.61 -5.54 12.05
C ALA A 32 22.64 -4.95 11.08
N ALA A 33 23.87 -5.44 11.19
CA ALA A 33 24.91 -5.24 10.20
C ALA A 33 24.51 -5.98 8.90
N TYR A 34 23.93 -5.26 7.93
CA TYR A 34 23.98 -5.68 6.53
C TYR A 34 25.15 -4.94 5.86
N LYS A 35 26.18 -5.72 5.55
CA LYS A 35 27.39 -5.32 4.82
C LYS A 35 27.12 -5.55 3.32
N SER A 36 27.55 -4.59 2.51
CA SER A 36 27.83 -4.69 1.07
C SER A 36 26.71 -4.38 0.08
N GLY A 37 27.05 -3.53 -0.88
CA GLY A 37 26.22 -3.13 -2.02
C GLY A 37 25.73 -1.70 -1.88
N GLU A 38 26.56 -0.76 -2.36
CA GLU A 38 26.14 0.48 -3.03
C GLU A 38 24.65 0.85 -2.83
N ILE A 39 24.38 1.88 -2.01
CA ILE A 39 23.05 2.53 -2.02
C ILE A 39 22.95 3.21 -3.38
N HIS A 40 22.60 2.42 -4.39
CA HIS A 40 22.31 2.89 -5.72
C HIS A 40 21.24 3.97 -5.56
N ASP A 41 21.56 5.15 -6.08
CA ASP A 41 20.84 6.41 -5.93
C ASP A 41 19.39 6.22 -5.52
N GLN A 42 19.06 6.71 -4.32
CA GLN A 42 17.68 6.80 -3.85
C GLN A 42 16.90 7.65 -4.84
N SER A 43 16.28 7.01 -5.83
CA SER A 43 15.37 7.71 -6.72
C SER A 43 14.30 8.38 -5.86
N PRO A 44 13.95 9.64 -6.14
CA PRO A 44 13.08 10.41 -5.26
C PRO A 44 11.75 9.68 -5.01
N PRO A 45 11.18 9.80 -3.79
CA PRO A 45 9.93 9.14 -3.44
C PRO A 45 8.82 9.53 -4.41
N ILE A 46 7.93 8.59 -4.74
CA ILE A 46 6.80 8.84 -5.63
C ILE A 46 5.85 9.82 -4.92
N THR A 47 5.69 11.02 -5.49
CA THR A 47 4.79 12.06 -4.96
C THR A 47 3.44 12.05 -5.69
N LEU A 48 2.42 12.67 -5.10
CA LEU A 48 1.12 12.86 -5.76
C LEU A 48 1.27 13.56 -7.12
N ALA A 49 2.17 14.54 -7.24
CA ALA A 49 2.44 15.23 -8.51
C ALA A 49 2.95 14.27 -9.59
N THR A 50 3.86 13.35 -9.24
CA THR A 50 4.34 12.33 -10.17
C THR A 50 3.24 11.35 -10.58
N ILE A 51 2.32 11.01 -9.68
CA ILE A 51 1.15 10.16 -9.96
C ILE A 51 0.18 10.88 -10.91
N LYS A 52 -0.17 12.14 -10.65
CA LYS A 52 -1.04 12.96 -11.52
C LYS A 52 -0.47 13.07 -12.92
N ARG A 53 0.83 13.39 -13.03
CA ARG A 53 1.54 13.42 -14.30
C ARG A 53 1.46 12.08 -15.02
N LYS A 54 1.72 10.97 -14.32
CA LYS A 54 1.66 9.62 -14.90
C LYS A 54 0.26 9.20 -15.33
N LEU A 55 -0.80 9.57 -14.61
CA LEU A 55 -2.18 9.32 -15.01
C LEU A 55 -2.51 10.00 -16.35
N LYS A 56 -2.03 11.24 -16.53
CA LYS A 56 -2.17 12.01 -17.77
C LYS A 56 -1.34 11.39 -18.91
N GLU A 57 -0.06 11.12 -18.67
CA GLU A 57 0.85 10.50 -19.67
C GLU A 57 0.36 9.13 -20.16
N THR A 58 -0.18 8.31 -19.26
CA THR A 58 -0.74 6.99 -19.59
C THR A 58 -2.16 7.07 -20.14
N MET A 59 -2.70 8.29 -20.28
CA MET A 59 -4.04 8.57 -20.79
C MET A 59 -5.15 7.84 -20.01
N ILE A 60 -4.87 7.48 -18.74
CA ILE A 60 -5.81 6.85 -17.81
C ILE A 60 -6.82 7.90 -17.37
N PHE A 61 -6.34 9.09 -17.01
CA PHE A 61 -7.18 10.19 -16.55
C PHE A 61 -6.44 11.52 -16.71
N ASP A 62 -7.14 12.54 -17.21
CA ASP A 62 -6.65 13.91 -17.24
C ASP A 62 -7.30 14.72 -16.13
N TYR A 63 -6.49 15.22 -15.20
CA TYR A 63 -6.97 16.00 -14.05
C TYR A 63 -7.22 17.47 -14.40
N GLU A 64 -6.79 17.93 -15.58
CA GLU A 64 -7.01 19.27 -16.13
C GLU A 64 -8.12 19.30 -17.19
N ASP A 65 -8.87 18.20 -17.34
CA ASP A 65 -9.92 18.08 -18.34
C ASP A 65 -10.99 19.19 -18.17
N PRO A 66 -11.20 20.07 -19.18
CA PRO A 66 -12.17 21.16 -19.10
C PRO A 66 -13.62 20.66 -19.04
N THR A 67 -13.88 19.39 -19.34
CA THR A 67 -15.21 18.77 -19.26
C THR A 67 -15.61 18.36 -17.83
N LEU A 68 -14.73 18.57 -16.83
CA LEU A 68 -15.04 18.31 -15.43
C LEU A 68 -15.95 19.40 -14.85
N ASN A 69 -17.09 18.97 -14.32
CA ASN A 69 -18.01 19.87 -13.61
C ASN A 69 -17.44 20.28 -12.25
N ASP A 70 -17.86 21.40 -11.69
CA ASP A 70 -17.33 21.90 -10.40
C ASP A 70 -17.55 20.94 -9.23
N ARG A 71 -18.63 20.16 -9.27
CA ARG A 71 -18.85 19.07 -8.32
C ARG A 71 -17.79 17.97 -8.47
N GLU A 72 -17.51 17.54 -9.69
CA GLU A 72 -16.50 16.52 -9.97
C GLU A 72 -15.11 16.99 -9.60
N LYS A 73 -14.78 18.28 -9.81
CA LYS A 73 -13.51 18.87 -9.35
C LYS A 73 -13.35 18.80 -7.84
N LYS A 74 -14.42 19.06 -7.07
CA LYS A 74 -14.41 18.93 -5.59
C LYS A 74 -14.23 17.49 -5.14
N GLU A 75 -14.94 16.55 -5.78
CA GLU A 75 -14.81 15.11 -5.52
C GLU A 75 -13.39 14.62 -5.84
N LEU A 76 -12.84 15.06 -6.98
CA LEU A 76 -11.48 14.76 -7.42
C LEU A 76 -10.41 15.31 -6.46
N SER A 77 -10.60 16.53 -5.93
CA SER A 77 -9.70 17.10 -4.92
C SER A 77 -9.63 16.20 -3.69
N LYS A 78 -10.78 15.80 -3.14
CA LYS A 78 -10.86 14.91 -1.97
C LYS A 78 -10.24 13.53 -2.24
N LEU A 79 -10.46 12.98 -3.44
CA LEU A 79 -9.82 11.74 -3.85
C LEU A 79 -8.29 11.88 -3.83
N PHE A 80 -7.75 12.97 -4.38
CA PHE A 80 -6.31 13.18 -4.41
C PHE A 80 -5.71 13.45 -3.03
N ASP A 81 -6.42 14.13 -2.13
CA ASP A 81 -6.01 14.31 -0.73
C ASP A 81 -5.87 12.94 -0.03
N ALA A 82 -6.85 12.05 -0.25
CA ALA A 82 -6.78 10.68 0.27
C ALA A 82 -5.61 9.89 -0.34
N VAL A 83 -5.38 10.00 -1.65
CA VAL A 83 -4.24 9.38 -2.34
C VAL A 83 -2.91 9.93 -1.82
N GLU A 84 -2.81 11.20 -1.46
CA GLU A 84 -1.62 11.81 -0.89
C GLU A 84 -1.29 11.21 0.48
N ILE A 85 -2.28 11.05 1.36
CA ILE A 85 -2.10 10.37 2.67
C ILE A 85 -1.66 8.91 2.46
N MET A 86 -2.28 8.21 1.51
CA MET A 86 -1.89 6.84 1.19
C MET A 86 -0.47 6.75 0.57
N THR A 87 -0.05 7.77 -0.18
CA THR A 87 1.27 7.81 -0.81
C THR A 87 2.36 8.17 0.20
N THR A 88 2.11 9.12 1.09
CA THR A 88 3.04 9.51 2.17
C THR A 88 3.28 8.36 3.15
N SER A 89 2.24 7.60 3.52
CA SER A 89 2.42 6.38 4.33
C SER A 89 3.28 5.33 3.61
N ARG A 90 3.20 5.26 2.28
CA ARG A 90 3.94 4.32 1.44
C ARG A 90 5.40 4.73 1.21
N ALA A 91 5.72 6.02 1.27
CA ALA A 91 7.10 6.52 1.19
C ALA A 91 8.00 6.00 2.33
N ARG A 92 7.40 5.50 3.42
CA ARG A 92 8.09 4.85 4.54
C ARG A 92 8.43 3.37 4.28
N GLN A 93 7.90 2.77 3.21
CA GLN A 93 8.17 1.38 2.85
C GLN A 93 9.46 1.26 2.02
N PRO A 94 10.14 0.10 2.02
CA PRO A 94 11.35 -0.08 1.25
C PRO A 94 11.13 0.10 -0.26
N PHE A 95 12.19 0.53 -0.97
CA PHE A 95 12.13 0.96 -2.38
C PHE A 95 11.59 -0.11 -3.35
N ASN A 96 11.87 -1.39 -3.08
CA ASN A 96 11.33 -2.51 -3.84
C ASN A 96 9.79 -2.54 -3.89
N VAL A 97 9.12 -1.89 -2.93
CA VAL A 97 7.66 -1.75 -2.89
C VAL A 97 7.21 -0.46 -3.60
N GLN A 98 8.05 0.57 -3.70
CA GLN A 98 7.73 1.88 -4.29
C GLN A 98 7.83 1.91 -5.82
N ASN A 99 7.01 1.10 -6.51
CA ASN A 99 6.92 1.12 -7.98
C ASN A 99 5.77 2.02 -8.46
N MET A 100 5.98 2.81 -9.51
CA MET A 100 4.94 3.65 -10.13
C MET A 100 3.67 2.85 -10.50
N PHE A 101 3.81 1.64 -11.03
CA PHE A 101 2.67 0.78 -11.34
C PHE A 101 1.82 0.45 -10.11
N SER A 102 2.49 0.17 -8.98
CA SER A 102 1.79 -0.09 -7.72
C SER A 102 1.13 1.17 -7.14
N SER A 103 1.70 2.36 -7.37
CA SER A 103 1.06 3.63 -7.03
C SER A 103 -0.17 3.92 -7.89
N LEU A 104 -0.13 3.63 -9.20
CA LEU A 104 -1.32 3.75 -10.07
C LEU A 104 -2.42 2.75 -9.67
N ARG A 105 -2.06 1.51 -9.29
CA ARG A 105 -3.00 0.53 -8.72
C ARG A 105 -3.59 0.96 -7.38
N LEU A 106 -2.84 1.72 -6.59
CA LEU A 106 -3.35 2.32 -5.36
C LEU A 106 -4.46 3.34 -5.67
N VAL A 107 -4.25 4.20 -6.68
CA VAL A 107 -5.29 5.13 -7.14
C VAL A 107 -6.53 4.38 -7.64
N GLU A 108 -6.37 3.33 -8.45
CA GLU A 108 -7.50 2.50 -8.91
C GLU A 108 -8.32 1.96 -7.72
N ARG A 109 -7.64 1.45 -6.68
CA ARG A 109 -8.30 0.94 -5.47
C ARG A 109 -8.98 2.05 -4.69
N ALA A 110 -8.36 3.22 -4.56
CA ALA A 110 -8.94 4.37 -3.89
C ALA A 110 -10.23 4.83 -4.59
N VAL A 111 -10.20 4.98 -5.91
CA VAL A 111 -11.37 5.31 -6.73
C VAL A 111 -12.48 4.26 -6.56
N LYS A 112 -12.16 2.98 -6.69
CA LYS A 112 -13.15 1.90 -6.52
C LYS A 112 -13.75 1.85 -5.12
N LYS A 113 -12.94 2.13 -4.09
CA LYS A 113 -13.40 2.17 -2.69
C LYS A 113 -14.34 3.36 -2.46
N GLN A 114 -13.91 4.56 -2.85
CA GLN A 114 -14.72 5.77 -2.70
C GLN A 114 -16.01 5.71 -3.50
N LEU A 115 -16.02 5.05 -4.67
CA LEU A 115 -17.23 4.83 -5.45
C LEU A 115 -18.23 3.94 -4.69
N LYS A 116 -17.76 2.83 -4.11
CA LYS A 116 -18.59 1.93 -3.30
C LYS A 116 -19.14 2.61 -2.04
N GLU A 117 -18.37 3.54 -1.47
CA GLU A 117 -18.76 4.33 -0.30
C GLU A 117 -19.64 5.54 -0.66
N GLY A 118 -19.93 5.78 -1.95
CA GLY A 118 -20.73 6.92 -2.41
C GLY A 118 -20.06 8.28 -2.25
N GLN A 119 -18.74 8.31 -2.06
CA GLN A 119 -17.96 9.54 -1.87
C GLN A 119 -17.59 10.22 -3.19
N ILE A 120 -17.57 9.46 -4.29
CA ILE A 120 -17.39 9.98 -5.65
C ILE A 120 -18.56 9.56 -6.53
N SER A 121 -18.89 10.40 -7.50
CA SER A 121 -19.90 10.13 -8.51
C SER A 121 -19.47 9.04 -9.49
N GLU A 122 -20.45 8.28 -10.00
CA GLU A 122 -20.24 7.35 -11.11
C GLU A 122 -19.75 8.06 -12.37
N SER A 123 -20.19 9.32 -12.60
CA SER A 123 -19.74 10.14 -13.72
C SER A 123 -18.23 10.37 -13.66
N LEU A 124 -17.71 10.79 -12.50
CA LEU A 124 -16.27 10.98 -12.30
C LEU A 124 -15.51 9.66 -12.42
N ALA A 125 -16.01 8.57 -11.81
CA ALA A 125 -15.35 7.27 -11.85
C ALA A 125 -15.26 6.71 -13.28
N SER A 126 -16.28 6.95 -14.12
CA SER A 126 -16.32 6.50 -15.51
C SER A 126 -15.28 7.19 -16.41
N LYS A 127 -14.80 8.38 -16.03
CA LYS A 127 -13.75 9.11 -16.76
C LYS A 127 -12.37 8.43 -16.64
N PHE A 128 -12.18 7.56 -15.66
CA PHE A 128 -10.94 6.80 -15.50
C PHE A 128 -10.89 5.57 -16.42
N LYS A 129 -9.99 5.60 -17.41
CA LYS A 129 -9.77 4.52 -18.38
C LYS A 129 -8.79 3.47 -17.84
N TRP A 130 -9.24 2.69 -16.85
CA TRP A 130 -8.42 1.68 -16.17
C TRP A 130 -7.89 0.58 -17.09
N ASP A 131 -8.50 0.37 -18.26
CA ASP A 131 -8.01 -0.60 -19.26
C ASP A 131 -6.58 -0.27 -19.73
N LYS A 132 -6.20 1.01 -19.70
CA LYS A 132 -4.84 1.47 -20.04
C LYS A 132 -3.81 1.20 -18.94
N LEU A 133 -4.27 0.83 -17.74
CA LEU A 133 -3.41 0.40 -16.64
C LEU A 133 -2.94 -1.06 -16.81
N THR A 134 -3.21 -1.71 -17.94
CA THR A 134 -2.84 -3.11 -18.18
C THR A 134 -1.35 -3.26 -18.47
N ASN A 135 -0.54 -3.30 -17.41
CA ASN A 135 0.81 -3.87 -17.44
C ASN A 135 0.76 -5.41 -17.27
N ARG A 136 -0.19 -6.07 -17.96
CA ARG A 136 -0.04 -7.50 -18.24
C ARG A 136 1.04 -7.61 -19.32
N GLN A 137 2.29 -7.36 -18.95
CA GLN A 137 3.25 -8.39 -19.29
C GLN A 137 2.68 -9.63 -18.64
N LYS A 138 2.01 -10.49 -19.43
CA LYS A 138 1.84 -11.88 -19.06
C LYS A 138 3.25 -12.27 -18.63
N ARG A 139 3.50 -12.38 -17.33
CA ARG A 139 4.67 -13.14 -16.88
C ARG A 139 4.44 -14.47 -17.56
N ASP A 140 5.24 -14.78 -18.56
CA ASP A 140 5.24 -16.11 -19.15
C ASP A 140 5.35 -17.04 -17.96
N LYS A 141 4.31 -17.85 -17.78
CA LYS A 141 4.33 -18.83 -16.69
C LYS A 141 5.61 -19.63 -16.94
N PRO A 142 6.57 -19.63 -15.99
CA PRO A 142 7.81 -20.35 -16.22
C PRO A 142 7.42 -21.78 -16.57
N MET A 143 7.80 -22.22 -17.76
CA MET A 143 7.35 -23.49 -18.29
C MET A 143 8.01 -24.59 -17.45
N TYR A 144 7.23 -25.23 -16.59
CA TYR A 144 7.70 -26.31 -15.75
C TYR A 144 6.95 -27.59 -16.08
N TYR A 145 7.62 -28.72 -15.93
CA TYR A 145 6.98 -30.03 -15.86
C TYR A 145 7.25 -30.66 -14.49
N LEU A 146 6.34 -31.53 -14.07
CA LEU A 146 6.49 -32.30 -12.83
C LEU A 146 7.26 -33.58 -13.18
N ASP A 147 8.44 -33.77 -12.59
CA ASP A 147 9.14 -35.04 -12.74
C ASP A 147 8.43 -36.13 -11.91
N LYS A 148 7.99 -37.19 -12.58
CA LYS A 148 7.27 -38.31 -11.94
C LYS A 148 8.15 -39.12 -10.98
N ARG A 149 9.48 -39.05 -11.11
CA ARG A 149 10.41 -39.81 -10.27
C ARG A 149 10.73 -39.11 -8.96
N THR A 150 10.96 -37.81 -9.03
CA THR A 150 11.36 -37.01 -7.86
C THR A 150 10.23 -36.15 -7.28
N ASN A 151 9.10 -36.06 -7.99
CA ASN A 151 7.96 -35.19 -7.66
C ASN A 151 8.35 -33.70 -7.57
N MET A 152 9.45 -33.32 -8.23
CA MET A 152 9.99 -31.97 -8.26
C MET A 152 9.52 -31.20 -9.50
N ARG A 153 9.37 -29.88 -9.36
CA ARG A 153 9.11 -28.99 -10.50
C ARG A 153 10.43 -28.69 -11.20
N ILE A 154 10.58 -29.16 -12.44
CA ILE A 154 11.74 -28.86 -13.28
C ILE A 154 11.34 -27.72 -14.21
N PHE A 155 12.09 -26.62 -14.16
CA PHE A 155 11.91 -25.47 -15.04
C PHE A 155 12.73 -25.69 -16.32
N ASN A 156 12.10 -25.50 -17.48
CA ASN A 156 12.82 -25.55 -18.75
C ASN A 156 13.72 -24.30 -18.85
N THR A 157 14.98 -24.42 -18.45
CA THR A 157 16.02 -23.47 -18.84
C THR A 157 16.35 -23.77 -20.31
N MET A 158 15.71 -23.06 -21.25
CA MET A 158 16.27 -23.01 -22.60
C MET A 158 17.56 -22.15 -22.57
N PRO A 159 18.62 -22.56 -23.29
CA PRO A 159 19.81 -21.73 -23.51
C PRO A 159 19.50 -20.50 -24.37
#